data_AF-A0A358CT45-F1
#
_entry.id   AF-A0A358CT45-F1
#
_cell.length_a   1.000
_cell.length_b   1.000
_cell.length_c   1.000
_cell.angle_alpha   90.00
_cell.angle_beta   90.00
_cell.angle_gamma   90.00
#
_symmetry.space_group_name_H-M   'P 1'
#
loop_
_entity.id
_entity.type
_entity.pdbx_description
1 polymer ?
#
loop_
_entity_poly.entity_id
_entity_poly.type
_entity_poly.pdbx_seq_one_letter_code
_entity_poly.pdbx_strand_id
1 'polypeptide(L)'
;MFFRACLCVGVITSIGLSSATLRAREYRGMKKQNVDLKSATTLVFGPDDILFIGDSKAATVFAIATGHSDVGSHDQSIQIDDVLAKLAAYTKAEQVAVQDLVVNPRTGTPFLAVHADQKPLIVKVVDNSDFEVLDL
;
A
#
# COMPACT_ATOMS: atom_id res chain seq x y z
N MET A 1 -42.68 23.69 61.65
CA MET A 1 -41.95 22.56 62.27
C MET A 1 -41.68 21.54 61.16
N PHE A 2 -40.51 20.86 61.17
CA PHE A 2 -39.83 20.12 60.08
C PHE A 2 -39.06 21.05 59.11
N PHE A 3 -37.79 21.42 59.29
CA PHE A 3 -36.53 20.73 59.62
C PHE A 3 -35.86 20.03 58.41
N ARG A 4 -34.73 20.65 57.99
CA ARG A 4 -33.48 20.12 57.37
C ARG A 4 -33.27 20.24 55.86
N ALA A 5 -32.33 21.15 55.56
CA ALA A 5 -31.44 21.15 54.42
C ALA A 5 -30.53 19.91 54.36
N CYS A 6 -30.19 19.48 53.15
CA CYS A 6 -28.92 18.84 52.75
C CYS A 6 -28.92 18.73 51.21
N LEU A 7 -28.59 19.79 50.47
CA LEU A 7 -27.29 19.96 49.81
C LEU A 7 -26.58 18.64 49.49
N CYS A 8 -26.76 18.12 48.27
CA CYS A 8 -25.76 17.31 47.56
C CYS A 8 -25.99 17.50 46.06
N VAL A 9 -25.33 18.51 45.51
CA VAL A 9 -25.11 18.70 44.08
C VAL A 9 -24.30 17.50 43.58
N GLY A 10 -24.98 16.57 42.91
CA GLY A 10 -24.35 15.41 42.27
C GLY A 10 -24.39 15.56 40.75
N VAL A 11 -23.74 16.59 40.20
CA VAL A 11 -23.52 16.67 38.75
C VAL A 11 -22.43 15.65 38.43
N ILE A 12 -22.82 14.44 38.06
CA ILE A 12 -21.93 13.44 37.49
C ILE A 12 -21.70 13.85 36.03
N THR A 13 -20.77 14.79 35.81
CA THR A 13 -20.18 15.01 34.49
C THR A 13 -19.35 13.80 34.15
N SER A 14 -19.94 12.86 33.43
CA SER A 14 -19.23 11.80 32.73
C SER A 14 -18.30 12.46 31.71
N ILE A 15 -17.02 12.55 32.05
CA ILE A 15 -15.96 12.85 31.09
C ILE A 15 -15.95 11.65 30.14
N GLY A 16 -16.65 11.78 29.01
CA GLY A 16 -16.53 10.85 27.91
C GLY A 16 -15.08 10.84 27.47
N LEU A 17 -14.39 9.71 27.69
CA LEU A 17 -13.14 9.43 27.01
C LEU A 17 -13.46 9.40 25.52
N SER A 18 -13.23 10.52 24.83
CA SER A 18 -13.20 10.56 23.38
C SER A 18 -12.02 9.71 22.96
N SER A 19 -12.28 8.47 22.55
CA SER A 19 -11.30 7.65 21.84
C SER A 19 -10.81 8.46 20.65
N ALA A 20 -9.61 9.03 20.77
CA ALA A 20 -8.96 9.66 19.63
C ALA A 20 -8.73 8.55 18.60
N THR A 21 -9.55 8.52 17.57
CA THR A 21 -9.31 7.72 16.38
C THR A 21 -8.10 8.34 15.67
N LEU A 22 -6.89 7.92 16.06
CA LEU A 22 -5.69 8.11 15.25
C LEU A 22 -5.84 7.23 13.99
N ARG A 23 -6.65 7.69 13.05
CA ARG A 23 -6.82 7.08 11.72
C ARG A 23 -6.72 8.17 10.67
N ALA A 24 -5.48 8.54 10.42
CA ALA A 24 -4.96 8.93 9.11
C ALA A 24 -3.48 9.24 9.34
N ARG A 25 -2.61 8.28 9.03
CA ARG A 25 -1.23 8.66 8.71
C ARG A 25 -1.34 9.29 7.33
N GLU A 26 -1.64 10.59 7.31
CA GLU A 26 -1.57 11.36 6.08
C GLU A 26 -0.18 11.12 5.48
N TYR A 27 -0.15 10.76 4.21
CA TYR A 27 1.07 10.84 3.40
C TYR A 27 1.47 12.32 3.33
N ARG A 28 2.08 12.84 4.41
CA ARG A 28 2.19 14.28 4.67
C ARG A 28 2.95 14.96 3.53
N GLY A 29 2.20 15.65 2.68
CA GLY A 29 2.75 16.38 1.53
C GLY A 29 2.86 15.58 0.23
N MET A 30 2.49 14.30 0.19
CA MET A 30 2.42 13.56 -1.08
C MET A 30 1.18 13.97 -1.86
N LYS A 31 1.34 14.15 -3.17
CA LYS A 31 0.25 14.49 -4.09
C LYS A 31 0.17 13.41 -5.15
N LYS A 32 -1.05 13.06 -5.55
CA LYS A 32 -1.24 12.24 -6.76
C LYS A 32 -0.70 13.05 -7.94
N GLN A 33 0.28 12.48 -8.63
CA GLN A 33 0.92 13.02 -9.82
C GLN A 33 1.08 11.86 -10.78
N ASN A 34 1.08 12.13 -12.09
CA ASN A 34 1.33 11.10 -13.10
C ASN A 34 2.85 10.92 -13.26
N VAL A 35 3.36 9.78 -12.83
CA VAL A 35 4.77 9.41 -12.93
C VAL A 35 5.04 8.78 -14.28
N ASP A 36 5.84 9.45 -15.10
CA ASP A 36 6.31 8.92 -16.38
C ASP A 36 7.51 8.00 -16.16
N LEU A 37 7.22 6.75 -15.81
CA LEU A 37 8.23 5.73 -15.53
C LEU A 37 8.91 5.23 -16.82
N LYS A 38 10.24 5.33 -16.89
CA LYS A 38 11.07 4.86 -18.01
C LYS A 38 11.67 3.47 -17.77
N SER A 39 11.88 3.12 -16.51
CA SER A 39 12.29 1.77 -16.07
C SER A 39 11.94 1.52 -14.61
N ALA A 40 11.81 0.25 -14.23
CA ALA A 40 11.72 -0.17 -12.84
C ALA A 40 12.78 -1.24 -12.57
N THR A 41 13.95 -0.84 -12.07
CA THR A 41 15.08 -1.75 -11.87
C THR A 41 15.21 -2.28 -10.46
N THR A 42 14.70 -1.54 -9.47
CA THR A 42 14.81 -1.91 -8.06
C THR A 42 13.60 -1.37 -7.31
N LEU A 43 13.05 -2.20 -6.42
CA LEU A 43 11.93 -1.89 -5.55
C LEU A 43 12.33 -2.08 -4.09
N VAL A 44 11.93 -1.14 -3.23
CA VAL A 44 12.07 -1.31 -1.78
C VAL A 44 10.94 -0.62 -1.04
N PHE A 45 10.37 -1.28 -0.04
CA PHE A 45 9.43 -0.64 0.87
C PHE A 45 10.16 0.10 1.98
N GLY A 46 9.84 1.37 2.13
CA GLY A 46 10.17 2.15 3.30
C GLY A 46 9.10 2.04 4.39
N PRO A 47 9.27 2.83 5.47
CA PRO A 47 8.21 3.02 6.46
C PRO A 47 6.92 3.52 5.79
N ASP A 48 5.79 3.29 6.47
CA ASP A 48 4.49 3.86 6.08
C ASP A 48 3.98 3.43 4.69
N ASP A 49 4.36 2.24 4.22
CA ASP A 49 3.96 1.67 2.93
C ASP A 49 4.34 2.54 1.73
N ILE A 50 5.46 3.26 1.85
CA ILE A 50 6.05 3.96 0.71
C ILE A 50 6.88 2.97 -0.09
N LEU A 51 6.49 2.73 -1.33
CA LEU A 51 7.27 1.97 -2.30
C LEU A 51 8.25 2.92 -3.01
N PHE A 52 9.54 2.69 -2.81
CA PHE A 52 10.58 3.36 -3.59
C PHE A 52 10.87 2.57 -4.86
N ILE A 53 10.90 3.27 -5.99
CA ILE A 53 11.14 2.70 -7.32
C ILE A 53 12.38 3.38 -7.90
N GLY A 54 13.41 2.58 -8.17
CA GLY A 54 14.59 3.03 -8.91
C GLY A 54 14.32 3.02 -10.42
N ASP A 55 14.37 4.19 -11.05
CA ASP A 55 14.32 4.36 -12.50
C ASP A 55 15.70 4.76 -13.02
N SER A 56 16.49 3.75 -13.41
CA SER A 56 17.84 3.95 -13.91
C SER A 56 17.89 4.70 -15.24
N LYS A 57 16.90 4.51 -16.12
CA LYS A 57 16.83 5.22 -17.41
C LYS A 57 16.48 6.70 -17.24
N ALA A 58 15.64 7.04 -16.26
CA ALA A 58 15.32 8.43 -15.93
C ALA A 58 16.29 9.07 -14.92
N ALA A 59 17.28 8.32 -14.42
CA ALA A 59 18.18 8.75 -13.34
C ALA A 59 17.43 9.31 -12.12
N THR A 60 16.29 8.69 -11.77
CA THR A 60 15.36 9.20 -10.75
C THR A 60 14.93 8.08 -9.80
N VAL A 61 14.66 8.42 -8.55
CA VAL A 61 14.01 7.53 -7.58
C VAL A 61 12.64 8.10 -7.24
N PHE A 62 11.59 7.34 -7.48
CA PHE A 62 10.22 7.71 -7.13
C PHE A 62 9.85 7.14 -5.77
N ALA A 63 8.99 7.87 -5.05
CA ALA A 63 8.40 7.42 -3.79
C ALA A 63 6.89 7.41 -3.95
N ILE A 64 6.29 6.22 -3.93
CA ILE A 64 4.87 6.01 -4.20
C ILE A 64 4.19 5.50 -2.93
N ALA A 65 3.19 6.24 -2.47
CA ALA A 65 2.30 5.77 -1.43
C ALA A 65 1.38 4.68 -1.98
N THR A 66 1.53 3.43 -1.51
CA THR A 66 0.69 2.31 -2.02
C THR A 66 -0.67 2.22 -1.34
N GLY A 67 -1.02 3.18 -0.48
CA GLY A 67 -2.25 3.19 0.31
C GLY A 67 -2.12 2.46 1.66
N HIS A 68 -3.04 2.78 2.56
CA HIS A 68 -3.18 2.09 3.84
C HIS A 68 -4.22 0.99 3.70
N SER A 69 -3.78 -0.25 3.53
CA SER A 69 -4.64 -1.41 3.74
C SER A 69 -4.57 -1.84 5.19
N ASP A 70 -5.54 -2.60 5.69
CA ASP A 70 -5.40 -3.19 7.02
C ASP A 70 -4.18 -4.11 7.08
N VAL A 71 -3.68 -4.39 8.30
CA VAL A 71 -2.60 -5.37 8.49
C VAL A 71 -3.05 -6.68 7.86
N GLY A 72 -2.26 -7.15 6.89
CA GLY A 72 -2.60 -8.35 6.12
C GLY A 72 -2.26 -9.62 6.88
N SER A 73 -2.78 -10.74 6.41
CA SER A 73 -2.34 -12.05 6.91
C SER A 73 -1.02 -12.42 6.23
N HIS A 74 0.06 -12.47 7.00
CA HIS A 74 1.36 -12.96 6.53
C HIS A 74 1.39 -14.47 6.25
N ASP A 75 0.30 -15.18 6.58
CA ASP A 75 0.21 -16.64 6.48
C ASP A 75 -0.34 -17.13 5.13
N GLN A 76 -0.76 -16.22 4.24
CA GLN A 76 -1.26 -16.60 2.92
C GLN A 76 -0.10 -16.85 1.96
N SER A 77 0.20 -18.13 1.71
CA SER A 77 1.13 -18.53 0.66
C SER A 77 0.52 -18.22 -0.70
N ILE A 78 1.18 -17.32 -1.45
CA ILE A 78 0.84 -17.04 -2.85
C ILE A 78 1.67 -17.95 -3.74
N GLN A 79 1.00 -18.84 -4.45
CA GLN A 79 1.63 -19.72 -5.44
C GLN A 79 1.01 -19.44 -6.80
N ILE A 80 1.85 -18.95 -7.71
CA ILE A 80 1.47 -18.64 -9.07
C ILE A 80 2.31 -19.50 -9.99
N ASP A 81 1.69 -20.58 -10.47
CA ASP A 81 2.30 -21.41 -11.51
C ASP A 81 2.42 -20.59 -12.80
N ASP A 82 3.61 -20.62 -13.41
CA ASP A 82 3.96 -19.88 -14.62
C ASP A 82 3.60 -18.38 -14.57
N VAL A 83 4.22 -17.67 -13.63
CA VAL A 83 3.98 -16.23 -13.41
C VAL A 83 4.18 -15.40 -14.67
N LEU A 84 5.14 -15.75 -15.54
CA LEU A 84 5.40 -15.00 -16.77
C LEU A 84 4.26 -15.15 -17.77
N ALA A 85 3.75 -16.38 -17.98
CA ALA A 85 2.59 -16.60 -18.85
C ALA A 85 1.34 -15.88 -18.34
N LYS A 86 1.09 -15.91 -17.01
CA LYS A 86 -0.06 -15.20 -16.44
C LYS A 86 0.05 -13.69 -16.57
N LEU A 87 1.24 -13.12 -16.33
CA LEU A 87 1.48 -11.69 -16.52
C LEU A 87 1.37 -11.28 -18.00
N ALA A 88 1.88 -12.10 -18.93
CA ALA A 88 1.73 -11.87 -20.36
C ALA A 88 0.26 -11.87 -20.79
N ALA A 89 -0.53 -12.84 -20.31
CA ALA A 89 -1.97 -12.89 -20.57
C ALA A 89 -2.71 -11.68 -19.98
N TYR A 90 -2.36 -11.28 -18.76
CA TYR A 90 -2.97 -10.13 -18.07
C TYR A 90 -2.65 -8.80 -18.75
N THR A 91 -1.38 -8.57 -19.08
CA THR A 91 -0.91 -7.34 -19.75
C THR A 91 -1.19 -7.33 -21.25
N LYS A 92 -1.52 -8.49 -21.83
CA LYS A 92 -1.63 -8.73 -23.28
C LYS A 92 -0.33 -8.44 -24.02
N ALA A 93 0.80 -8.60 -23.35
CA ALA A 93 2.12 -8.38 -23.92
C ALA A 93 2.68 -9.68 -24.51
N GLU A 94 3.47 -9.55 -25.57
CA GLU A 94 4.16 -10.70 -26.18
C GLU A 94 5.39 -11.10 -25.37
N GLN A 95 6.09 -10.12 -24.81
CA GLN A 95 7.30 -10.32 -24.02
C GLN A 95 7.12 -9.71 -22.63
N VAL A 96 7.29 -10.55 -21.62
CA VAL A 96 7.24 -10.14 -20.22
C VAL A 96 8.50 -10.58 -19.50
N ALA A 97 9.10 -9.65 -18.76
CA ALA A 97 10.20 -9.91 -17.84
C ALA A 97 9.88 -9.31 -16.47
N VAL A 98 10.16 -10.07 -15.41
CA VAL A 98 10.12 -9.56 -14.03
C VAL A 98 11.53 -9.10 -13.68
N GLN A 99 11.68 -7.82 -13.36
CA GLN A 99 12.95 -7.19 -13.01
C GLN A 99 13.25 -7.29 -11.53
N ASP A 100 12.23 -7.17 -10.68
CA ASP A 100 12.37 -7.21 -9.23
C ASP A 100 11.04 -7.59 -8.56
N LEU A 101 11.13 -8.07 -7.32
CA LEU A 101 10.00 -8.43 -6.47
C LEU A 101 10.26 -7.92 -5.06
N VAL A 102 9.28 -7.22 -4.50
CA VAL A 102 9.29 -6.82 -3.10
C VAL A 102 7.95 -7.11 -2.45
N VAL A 103 7.94 -7.46 -1.17
CA VAL A 103 6.73 -7.69 -0.41
C VAL A 103 6.50 -6.52 0.53
N ASN A 104 5.27 -6.00 0.57
CA ASN A 104 4.90 -5.01 1.57
C ASN A 104 4.99 -5.66 2.97
N PRO A 105 5.87 -5.17 3.86
CA PRO A 105 6.16 -5.81 5.14
C PRO A 105 5.02 -5.76 6.15
N ARG A 106 3.98 -4.95 5.89
CA ARG A 106 2.79 -4.82 6.75
C ARG A 106 1.60 -5.62 6.25
N THR A 107 1.46 -5.78 4.94
CA THR A 107 0.32 -6.49 4.34
C THR A 107 0.67 -7.89 3.84
N GLY A 108 1.95 -8.20 3.66
CA GLY A 108 2.38 -9.44 3.00
C GLY A 108 2.12 -9.46 1.48
N THR A 109 1.65 -8.36 0.90
CA THR A 109 1.30 -8.26 -0.52
C THR A 109 2.56 -8.12 -1.38
N PRO A 110 2.78 -9.00 -2.37
CA PRO A 110 3.88 -8.87 -3.32
C PRO A 110 3.63 -7.76 -4.37
N PHE A 111 4.69 -7.06 -4.73
CA PHE A 111 4.76 -6.09 -5.81
C PHE A 111 5.92 -6.47 -6.73
N LEU A 112 5.66 -6.44 -8.03
CA LEU A 112 6.58 -6.84 -9.09
C LEU A 112 6.91 -5.63 -9.96
N ALA A 113 8.20 -5.44 -10.25
CA ALA A 113 8.63 -4.60 -11.36
C ALA A 113 8.60 -5.44 -12.63
N VAL A 114 7.73 -5.10 -13.57
CA VAL A 114 7.49 -5.88 -14.79
C VAL A 114 7.82 -5.02 -16.01
N HIS A 115 8.55 -5.58 -16.95
CA HIS A 115 8.70 -5.03 -18.29
C HIS A 115 7.84 -5.83 -19.25
N ALA A 116 6.79 -5.20 -19.77
CA ALA A 116 5.84 -5.79 -20.71
C ALA A 116 5.99 -5.06 -22.06
N ASP A 117 6.48 -5.73 -23.10
CA ASP A 117 6.78 -5.15 -24.42
C ASP A 117 7.53 -3.81 -24.35
N GLN A 118 8.59 -3.76 -23.53
CA GLN A 118 9.42 -2.58 -23.22
C GLN A 118 8.76 -1.49 -22.35
N LYS A 119 7.49 -1.65 -21.96
CA LYS A 119 6.81 -0.77 -21.01
C LYS A 119 7.07 -1.23 -19.57
N PRO A 120 7.65 -0.38 -18.71
CA PRO A 120 7.77 -0.68 -17.29
C PRO A 120 6.41 -0.53 -16.60
N LEU A 121 6.06 -1.49 -15.75
CA LEU A 121 4.83 -1.55 -14.96
C LEU A 121 5.19 -1.98 -13.53
N ILE A 122 4.47 -1.42 -12.57
CA ILE A 122 4.46 -1.94 -11.20
C ILE A 122 3.17 -2.73 -11.01
N VAL A 123 3.31 -4.03 -10.76
CA VAL A 123 2.18 -4.96 -10.64
C VAL A 123 2.08 -5.42 -9.20
N LYS A 124 0.95 -5.12 -8.56
CA LYS A 124 0.57 -5.67 -7.27
C LYS A 124 -0.09 -7.02 -7.48
N VAL A 125 0.31 -8.01 -6.68
CA VAL A 125 -0.27 -9.36 -6.70
C VAL A 125 -1.35 -9.42 -5.63
N VAL A 126 -2.61 -9.47 -6.06
CA VAL A 126 -3.76 -9.45 -5.14
C VAL A 126 -4.02 -10.86 -4.60
N ASP A 127 -3.97 -11.86 -5.46
CA ASP A 127 -4.08 -13.29 -5.11
C ASP A 127 -3.32 -14.18 -6.11
N ASN A 128 -3.57 -15.49 -6.11
CA ASN A 128 -2.89 -16.47 -6.98
C ASN A 128 -3.14 -16.27 -8.49
N SER A 129 -4.16 -15.52 -8.88
CA SER A 129 -4.53 -15.29 -10.28
C SER A 129 -4.94 -13.85 -10.61
N ASP A 130 -4.98 -12.96 -9.63
CA ASP A 130 -5.36 -11.58 -9.80
C ASP A 130 -4.18 -10.62 -9.61
N PHE A 131 -4.08 -9.68 -10.55
CA PHE A 131 -3.04 -8.69 -10.64
C PHE A 131 -3.66 -7.30 -10.78
N GLU A 132 -3.02 -6.31 -10.19
CA GLU A 132 -3.41 -4.91 -10.26
C GLU A 132 -2.20 -4.09 -10.72
N VAL A 133 -2.32 -3.39 -11.85
CA VAL A 133 -1.30 -2.40 -12.23
C VAL A 133 -1.48 -1.16 -11.38
N LEU A 134 -0.41 -0.73 -10.71
CA LEU A 134 -0.43 0.49 -9.94
C LEU A 134 -0.54 1.70 -10.89
N ASP A 135 -1.53 2.56 -10.64
CA ASP A 135 -1.73 3.82 -11.35
C ASP A 135 -0.69 4.84 -10.84
N LEU A 136 0.31 5.12 -11.68
CA LEU A 136 1.50 5.90 -11.36
C LEU A 136 1.44 7.33 -11.86
#